data_AF-I2GI11-F1
#
_entry.id   AF-I2GI11-F1
#
_cell.length_a   1.000
_cell.length_b   1.000
_cell.length_c   1.000
_cell.angle_alpha   90.00
_cell.angle_beta   90.00
_cell.angle_gamma   90.00
#
_symmetry.space_group_name_H-M   'P 1'
#
loop_
_entity.id
_entity.type
_entity.pdbx_description
1 polymer ?
#
loop_
_entity_poly.entity_id
_entity_poly.type
_entity_poly.pdbx_seq_one_letter_code
_entity_poly.pdbx_strand_id
1 'polypeptide(L)'
;MDAMWFGTGLCVRLLRHMKKQGNNLNCLLTGTGWRWLAGSFVLLLTQLAVGQSTSVPVYKRCGTTDYEQQILQRRNPLRQKQIQELNRQVDQVLQDRQYLRLKADETVYRIPVVVHVIHSNASGTVGGSSNPNITDEQIQSQIQVLNEDYRRKENTNGFNTNPAGADTGIEFFLATADPDGNPSNGITRHYYPQKTSFDVFNDDILLSQITYWPSDRYLNIWVAPLENNYLGFAQFPTTADTLKGLEPNETNEFIDGLIIDYRNFGRGTGPLRSTYNLGRTATHEIGHWLGLLHLNGDATCGTDYVVDTPPTEDLNQTTVCNERFSNCSGRRTRDMIENYLMYSPDACMNVFTQGQRERMRAVLALSPRRARLIRSVDALPETESLTLNVFPNPATENPTAEVQFTGFQSFTVDVLDVGGRIVRTLAYNNAPSTRVTLPVNGLPTGLYVVRAKTGDQAVSRRLLVQ
;
A
#
# COMPACT_ATOMS: atom_id res chain seq x y z
N MET A 1 -45.68 24.64 -50.52
CA MET A 1 -47.09 24.94 -50.86
C MET A 1 -47.52 26.01 -49.88
N ASP A 2 -47.73 27.21 -50.41
CA ASP A 2 -48.67 28.27 -49.99
C ASP A 2 -48.63 28.76 -48.51
N ALA A 3 -48.31 30.01 -48.14
CA ALA A 3 -48.62 31.39 -48.60
C ALA A 3 -49.60 32.10 -47.61
N MET A 4 -49.15 33.16 -46.91
CA MET A 4 -49.49 34.60 -47.10
C MET A 4 -50.84 35.05 -46.50
N TRP A 5 -51.00 36.12 -45.68
CA TRP A 5 -50.14 37.11 -44.97
C TRP A 5 -50.81 37.40 -43.57
N PHE A 6 -50.62 38.42 -42.71
CA PHE A 6 -49.88 39.71 -42.54
C PHE A 6 -49.70 39.93 -40.99
N GLY A 7 -49.09 40.96 -40.39
CA GLY A 7 -48.34 42.14 -40.87
C GLY A 7 -48.43 43.35 -39.90
N THR A 8 -47.29 43.98 -39.56
CA THR A 8 -47.06 45.28 -38.82
C THR A 8 -47.63 45.45 -37.38
N GLY A 9 -47.03 46.22 -36.46
CA GLY A 9 -45.68 46.84 -36.41
C GLY A 9 -45.40 47.78 -35.20
N LEU A 10 -44.12 47.90 -34.81
CA LEU A 10 -43.42 48.98 -34.05
C LEU A 10 -43.73 49.37 -32.56
N CYS A 11 -42.65 49.27 -31.74
CA CYS A 11 -42.05 50.33 -30.88
C CYS A 11 -42.51 50.73 -29.43
N VAL A 12 -41.65 50.36 -28.46
CA VAL A 12 -40.77 51.24 -27.62
C VAL A 12 -41.24 51.88 -26.27
N ARG A 13 -40.53 51.48 -25.19
CA ARG A 13 -40.17 52.20 -23.91
C ARG A 13 -41.29 52.64 -22.93
N LEU A 14 -41.03 53.05 -21.67
CA LEU A 14 -40.15 52.65 -20.53
C LEU A 14 -40.28 53.74 -19.41
N LEU A 15 -40.01 53.43 -18.13
CA LEU A 15 -39.89 54.38 -16.99
C LEU A 15 -41.24 55.02 -16.53
N ARG A 16 -41.50 55.51 -15.31
CA ARG A 16 -40.79 55.73 -14.01
C ARG A 16 -41.90 55.77 -12.90
N HIS A 17 -41.72 55.95 -11.58
CA HIS A 17 -40.60 56.25 -10.66
C HIS A 17 -40.97 55.75 -9.24
N MET A 18 -40.01 55.65 -8.31
CA MET A 18 -40.24 55.60 -6.84
C MET A 18 -39.84 56.92 -6.16
N LYS A 19 -40.58 57.40 -5.14
CA LYS A 19 -40.03 58.27 -4.07
C LYS A 19 -40.93 58.47 -2.83
N LYS A 20 -40.36 58.09 -1.67
CA LYS A 20 -40.32 58.77 -0.34
C LYS A 20 -41.57 59.34 0.40
N GLN A 21 -41.46 59.18 1.74
CA GLN A 21 -41.92 60.06 2.86
C GLN A 21 -43.40 60.08 3.24
N GLY A 22 -43.69 60.25 4.55
CA GLY A 22 -45.01 60.65 5.05
C GLY A 22 -45.36 60.25 6.49
N ASN A 23 -44.76 60.93 7.48
CA ASN A 23 -45.04 60.81 8.91
C ASN A 23 -46.53 60.89 9.35
N ASN A 24 -46.81 60.22 10.48
CA ASN A 24 -47.57 60.70 11.66
C ASN A 24 -49.10 60.56 11.84
N LEU A 25 -49.40 60.16 13.09
CA LEU A 25 -50.53 60.47 13.98
C LEU A 25 -51.95 59.92 13.70
N ASN A 26 -52.35 59.03 14.62
CA ASN A 26 -53.54 59.11 15.48
C ASN A 26 -54.89 59.50 14.84
N CYS A 27 -55.80 58.52 14.78
CA CYS A 27 -57.22 58.77 15.02
C CYS A 27 -57.70 57.84 16.15
N LEU A 28 -58.12 58.43 17.28
CA LEU A 28 -58.77 57.72 18.38
C LEU A 28 -60.28 57.73 18.15
N LEU A 29 -60.90 56.55 18.04
CA LEU A 29 -62.35 56.41 18.22
C LEU A 29 -62.66 55.31 19.23
N THR A 30 -63.54 55.65 20.16
CA THR A 30 -63.92 54.84 21.32
C THR A 30 -65.00 53.82 20.96
N GLY A 31 -64.79 52.55 21.31
CA GLY A 31 -65.75 51.46 21.10
C GLY A 31 -65.88 50.58 22.34
N THR A 32 -66.96 50.78 23.09
CA THR A 32 -67.46 50.01 24.25
C THR A 32 -67.04 48.52 24.29
N GLY A 33 -66.41 48.11 25.39
CA GLY A 33 -65.80 46.79 25.51
C GLY A 33 -66.75 45.63 25.81
N TRP A 34 -66.22 44.41 25.68
CA TRP A 34 -66.78 43.18 26.24
C TRP A 34 -65.73 42.49 27.11
N ARG A 35 -66.12 42.01 28.30
CA ARG A 35 -65.26 41.18 29.15
C ARG A 35 -65.43 39.71 28.76
N TRP A 36 -64.40 39.09 28.19
CA TRP A 36 -64.31 37.64 28.09
C TRP A 36 -62.93 37.12 28.48
N LEU A 37 -62.94 36.21 29.45
CA LEU A 37 -61.93 35.23 29.88
C LEU A 37 -60.47 35.43 29.41
N ALA A 38 -59.61 35.75 30.37
CA ALA A 38 -58.15 35.66 30.19
C ALA A 38 -57.69 34.19 30.13
N GLY A 39 -57.79 33.57 28.96
CA GLY A 39 -57.16 32.28 28.67
C GLY A 39 -55.67 32.46 28.40
N SER A 40 -54.82 32.07 29.34
CA SER A 40 -53.35 32.11 29.21
C SER A 40 -52.85 31.06 28.21
N PHE A 41 -52.98 31.36 26.91
CA PHE A 41 -52.48 30.49 25.85
C PHE A 41 -50.96 30.60 25.72
N VAL A 42 -50.24 29.94 26.63
CA VAL A 42 -48.80 29.75 26.52
C VAL A 42 -48.55 28.90 25.28
N LEU A 43 -48.12 29.57 24.19
CA LEU A 43 -47.65 28.92 22.98
C LEU A 43 -46.33 28.21 23.28
N LEU A 44 -46.45 27.00 23.82
CA LEU A 44 -45.34 26.08 24.01
C LEU A 44 -44.88 25.64 22.62
N LEU A 45 -43.93 26.39 22.05
CA LEU A 45 -43.20 26.00 20.84
C LEU A 45 -42.35 24.78 21.17
N THR A 46 -42.99 23.61 21.18
CA THR A 46 -42.31 22.32 21.16
C THR A 46 -41.56 22.23 19.84
N GLN A 47 -40.32 22.71 19.84
CA GLN A 47 -39.36 22.38 18.81
C GLN A 47 -39.20 20.87 18.84
N LEU A 48 -39.92 20.19 17.95
CA LEU A 48 -39.56 18.85 17.51
C LEU A 48 -38.20 18.99 16.83
N ALA A 49 -37.15 18.93 17.64
CA ALA A 49 -35.81 18.65 17.20
C ALA A 49 -35.87 17.24 16.59
N VAL A 50 -36.19 17.20 15.29
CA VAL A 50 -35.96 16.03 14.45
C VAL A 50 -34.45 15.88 14.42
N GLY A 51 -33.94 15.16 15.42
CA GLY A 51 -32.56 14.74 15.47
C GLY A 51 -32.32 13.90 14.24
N GLN A 52 -31.75 14.52 13.21
CA GLN A 52 -31.26 13.79 12.06
C GLN A 52 -30.21 12.84 12.59
N SER A 53 -30.58 11.58 12.72
CA SER A 53 -29.66 10.49 12.92
C SER A 53 -28.79 10.44 11.68
N THR A 54 -27.69 11.20 11.69
CA THR A 54 -26.66 11.14 10.66
C THR A 54 -26.13 9.72 10.69
N SER A 55 -26.59 8.88 9.77
CA SER A 55 -26.11 7.52 9.62
C SER A 55 -24.62 7.60 9.36
N VAL A 56 -23.83 7.18 10.35
CA VAL A 56 -22.37 7.09 10.21
C VAL A 56 -22.12 6.24 8.98
N PRO A 57 -21.40 6.73 7.95
CA PRO A 57 -21.24 5.99 6.71
C PRO A 57 -20.63 4.62 7.00
N VAL A 58 -21.28 3.55 6.52
CA VAL A 58 -20.73 2.21 6.65
C VAL A 58 -19.62 2.08 5.62
N TYR A 59 -18.38 2.21 6.10
CA TYR A 59 -17.18 2.05 5.31
C TYR A 59 -16.82 0.58 5.18
N LYS A 60 -16.40 0.15 3.99
CA LYS A 60 -15.77 -1.15 3.77
C LYS A 60 -14.26 -0.95 3.92
N ARG A 61 -13.66 -1.49 5.00
CA ARG A 61 -12.31 -1.05 5.38
C ARG A 61 -11.22 -1.57 4.43
N CYS A 62 -11.35 -2.80 3.98
CA CYS A 62 -10.47 -3.42 2.98
C CYS A 62 -11.30 -4.11 1.89
N GLY A 63 -10.84 -4.07 0.64
CA GLY A 63 -11.39 -4.82 -0.49
C GLY A 63 -10.71 -6.16 -0.75
N THR A 64 -9.56 -6.43 -0.13
CA THR A 64 -8.67 -7.55 -0.45
C THR A 64 -9.34 -8.91 -0.24
N THR A 65 -9.97 -9.14 0.92
CA THR A 65 -10.74 -10.36 1.20
C THR A 65 -11.96 -10.50 0.29
N ASP A 66 -12.67 -9.40 0.01
CA ASP A 66 -13.84 -9.43 -0.88
C ASP A 66 -13.41 -9.88 -2.30
N TYR A 67 -12.35 -9.30 -2.87
CA TYR A 67 -11.84 -9.69 -4.18
C TYR A 67 -11.33 -11.14 -4.19
N GLU A 68 -10.59 -11.54 -3.17
CA GLU A 68 -10.06 -12.90 -3.02
C GLU A 68 -11.19 -13.95 -2.99
N GLN A 69 -12.23 -13.76 -2.16
CA GLN A 69 -13.34 -14.70 -2.02
C GLN A 69 -14.40 -14.61 -3.15
N GLN A 70 -14.67 -13.42 -3.68
CA GLN A 70 -15.74 -13.19 -4.65
C GLN A 70 -15.26 -13.27 -6.10
N ILE A 71 -13.99 -12.96 -6.37
CA ILE A 71 -13.40 -12.96 -7.71
C ILE A 71 -12.40 -14.12 -7.87
N LEU A 72 -11.24 -14.07 -7.20
CA LEU A 72 -10.11 -14.97 -7.51
C LEU A 72 -10.42 -16.44 -7.24
N GLN A 73 -11.04 -16.77 -6.09
CA GLN A 73 -11.42 -18.14 -5.76
C GLN A 73 -12.58 -18.69 -6.61
N ARG A 74 -13.34 -17.82 -7.30
CA ARG A 74 -14.43 -18.23 -8.20
C ARG A 74 -13.96 -18.41 -9.63
N ARG A 75 -12.95 -17.65 -10.07
CA ARG A 75 -12.35 -17.78 -11.41
C ARG A 75 -11.33 -18.92 -11.46
N ASN A 76 -10.48 -19.06 -10.45
CA ASN A 76 -9.41 -20.07 -10.39
C ASN A 76 -9.68 -21.15 -9.32
N PRO A 77 -10.08 -22.38 -9.70
CA PRO A 77 -10.33 -23.46 -8.74
C PRO A 77 -9.06 -23.98 -8.04
N LEU A 78 -7.86 -23.60 -8.48
CA LEU A 78 -6.61 -23.90 -7.79
C LEU A 78 -6.21 -22.83 -6.75
N ARG A 79 -6.93 -21.69 -6.67
CA ARG A 79 -6.55 -20.54 -5.81
C ARG A 79 -6.37 -20.92 -4.34
N GLN A 80 -7.32 -21.69 -3.78
CA GLN A 80 -7.24 -22.19 -2.41
C GLN A 80 -6.02 -23.08 -2.16
N LYS A 81 -5.63 -23.92 -3.15
CA LYS A 81 -4.42 -24.75 -3.07
C LYS A 81 -3.14 -23.90 -3.13
N GLN A 82 -3.12 -22.81 -3.90
CA GLN A 82 -2.00 -21.87 -3.94
C GLN A 82 -1.81 -21.15 -2.58
N ILE A 83 -2.90 -20.75 -1.92
CA ILE A 83 -2.86 -20.12 -0.59
C ILE A 83 -2.35 -21.11 0.47
N GLN A 84 -2.90 -22.33 0.50
CA GLN A 84 -2.44 -23.39 1.41
C GLN A 84 -0.96 -23.72 1.22
N GLU A 85 -0.49 -23.76 -0.04
CA GLU A 85 0.91 -24.01 -0.37
C GLU A 85 1.84 -22.84 0.01
N LEU A 86 1.41 -21.58 -0.15
CA LEU A 86 2.14 -20.42 0.38
C LEU A 86 2.30 -20.52 1.91
N ASN A 87 1.21 -20.80 2.63
CA ASN A 87 1.24 -20.95 4.09
C ASN A 87 2.18 -22.09 4.50
N ARG A 88 2.09 -23.25 3.84
CA ARG A 88 2.96 -24.41 4.08
C ARG A 88 4.45 -24.07 3.87
N GLN A 89 4.80 -23.28 2.85
CA GLN A 89 6.18 -22.84 2.61
C GLN A 89 6.65 -21.82 3.66
N VAL A 90 5.79 -20.89 4.07
CA VAL A 90 6.06 -19.94 5.17
C VAL A 90 6.32 -20.71 6.47
N ASP A 91 5.44 -21.63 6.85
CA ASP A 91 5.55 -22.41 8.09
C ASP A 91 6.84 -23.24 8.13
N GLN A 92 7.24 -23.85 7.02
CA GLN A 92 8.53 -24.54 6.90
C GLN A 92 9.71 -23.58 7.12
N VAL A 93 9.71 -22.42 6.44
CA VAL A 93 10.75 -21.41 6.64
C VAL A 93 10.82 -20.91 8.08
N LEU A 94 9.68 -20.79 8.79
CA LEU A 94 9.66 -20.41 10.21
C LEU A 94 10.18 -21.52 11.14
N GLN A 95 9.89 -22.79 10.84
CA GLN A 95 10.38 -23.94 11.61
C GLN A 95 11.91 -24.14 11.42
N ASP A 96 12.39 -24.12 10.17
CA ASP A 96 13.81 -24.25 9.83
C ASP A 96 14.66 -23.06 10.34
N ARG A 97 14.03 -21.91 10.58
CA ARG A 97 14.70 -20.66 11.02
C ARG A 97 15.33 -20.71 12.43
N GLN A 98 15.21 -21.80 13.19
CA GLN A 98 16.03 -21.98 14.40
C GLN A 98 17.54 -21.81 14.15
N TYR A 99 18.03 -22.10 12.93
CA TYR A 99 19.44 -21.93 12.55
C TYR A 99 19.78 -20.54 11.96
N LEU A 100 18.80 -19.68 11.67
CA LEU A 100 18.97 -18.46 10.87
C LEU A 100 18.85 -17.13 11.64
N ARG A 101 18.49 -17.17 12.93
CA ARG A 101 18.19 -15.98 13.74
C ARG A 101 19.28 -14.88 13.72
N LEU A 102 20.56 -15.26 13.69
CA LEU A 102 21.69 -14.31 13.84
C LEU A 102 22.00 -13.41 12.64
N LYS A 103 21.39 -13.61 11.45
CA LYS A 103 21.50 -12.66 10.32
C LYS A 103 20.15 -12.08 9.87
N ALA A 104 19.06 -12.79 10.14
CA ALA A 104 17.72 -12.38 9.72
C ALA A 104 17.12 -11.27 10.61
N ASP A 105 17.65 -11.05 11.83
CA ASP A 105 17.14 -10.04 12.76
C ASP A 105 17.62 -8.61 12.42
N GLU A 106 18.91 -8.45 12.11
CA GLU A 106 19.56 -7.14 11.86
C GLU A 106 19.27 -6.53 10.47
N THR A 107 18.88 -7.35 9.49
CA THR A 107 18.74 -6.91 8.09
C THR A 107 17.50 -6.03 7.91
N VAL A 108 17.66 -4.73 7.68
CA VAL A 108 16.53 -3.84 7.32
C VAL A 108 16.19 -4.02 5.83
N TYR A 109 14.95 -4.43 5.54
CA TYR A 109 14.43 -4.53 4.18
C TYR A 109 13.81 -3.21 3.75
N ARG A 110 14.44 -2.52 2.80
CA ARG A 110 13.96 -1.23 2.28
C ARG A 110 13.13 -1.48 1.01
N ILE A 111 11.91 -0.96 0.94
CA ILE A 111 10.97 -1.13 -0.17
C ILE A 111 10.87 0.18 -0.96
N PRO A 112 11.23 0.20 -2.25
CA PRO A 112 11.01 1.35 -3.11
C PRO A 112 9.52 1.42 -3.49
N VAL A 113 8.91 2.58 -3.27
CA VAL A 113 7.49 2.84 -3.50
C VAL A 113 7.34 3.84 -4.64
N VAL A 114 6.38 3.58 -5.54
CA VAL A 114 5.86 4.59 -6.47
C VAL A 114 4.40 4.86 -6.14
N VAL A 115 4.04 6.15 -6.07
CA VAL A 115 2.68 6.60 -5.80
C VAL A 115 2.10 7.21 -7.07
N HIS A 116 1.07 6.56 -7.60
CA HIS A 116 0.33 6.95 -8.78
C HIS A 116 -0.93 7.69 -8.36
N VAL A 117 -1.00 9.00 -8.56
CA VAL A 117 -2.19 9.81 -8.25
C VAL A 117 -3.07 9.91 -9.48
N ILE A 118 -4.29 9.36 -9.43
CA ILE A 118 -5.23 9.35 -10.56
C ILE A 118 -6.39 10.30 -10.24
N HIS A 119 -6.60 11.31 -11.10
CA HIS A 119 -7.57 12.37 -10.86
C HIS A 119 -8.34 12.79 -12.11
N SER A 120 -9.62 13.09 -11.95
CA SER A 120 -10.44 13.73 -13.00
C SER A 120 -10.44 15.27 -12.91
N ASN A 121 -9.55 15.87 -12.11
CA ASN A 121 -9.48 17.34 -11.96
C ASN A 121 -8.84 18.01 -13.19
N ALA A 122 -9.68 18.63 -14.02
CA ALA A 122 -9.31 19.32 -15.25
C ALA A 122 -8.46 20.59 -15.08
N SER A 123 -8.37 21.18 -13.88
CA SER A 123 -7.52 22.35 -13.66
C SER A 123 -6.04 22.00 -13.46
N GLY A 124 -5.70 20.72 -13.32
CA GLY A 124 -4.36 20.26 -12.96
C GLY A 124 -3.89 20.67 -11.55
N THR A 125 -4.71 21.40 -10.80
CA THR A 125 -4.35 21.93 -9.47
C THR A 125 -4.07 20.78 -8.50
N VAL A 126 -2.95 20.86 -7.79
CA VAL A 126 -2.55 19.92 -6.73
C VAL A 126 -3.07 20.44 -5.39
N GLY A 127 -3.66 19.56 -4.57
CA GLY A 127 -4.19 19.88 -3.24
C GLY A 127 -5.52 20.63 -3.22
N GLY A 128 -5.97 20.99 -2.02
CA GLY A 128 -7.26 21.62 -1.77
C GLY A 128 -8.35 20.65 -1.30
N SER A 129 -9.50 21.20 -0.91
CA SER A 129 -10.61 20.41 -0.35
C SER A 129 -11.23 19.50 -1.43
N SER A 130 -11.48 18.25 -1.08
CA SER A 130 -12.10 17.22 -1.95
C SER A 130 -11.41 17.01 -3.32
N ASN A 131 -10.12 17.36 -3.46
CA ASN A 131 -9.36 17.17 -4.69
C ASN A 131 -8.57 15.85 -4.66
N PRO A 132 -8.80 14.89 -5.59
CA PRO A 132 -8.04 13.65 -5.69
C PRO A 132 -6.57 13.84 -6.11
N ASN A 133 -6.22 14.99 -6.71
CA ASN A 133 -4.85 15.34 -7.05
C ASN A 133 -4.08 15.78 -5.79
N ILE A 134 -3.91 14.88 -4.82
CA ILE A 134 -3.37 15.11 -3.47
C ILE A 134 -1.94 15.68 -3.47
N THR A 135 -1.52 16.39 -2.42
CA THR A 135 -0.21 17.06 -2.42
C THR A 135 0.97 16.11 -2.19
N ASP A 136 2.18 16.51 -2.59
CA ASP A 136 3.40 15.74 -2.34
C ASP A 136 3.64 15.56 -0.83
N GLU A 137 3.31 16.56 0.00
CA GLU A 137 3.41 16.47 1.46
C GLU A 137 2.44 15.43 2.05
N GLN A 138 1.24 15.30 1.48
CA GLN A 138 0.30 14.25 1.88
C GLN A 138 0.88 12.87 1.57
N ILE A 139 1.51 12.70 0.41
CA ILE A 139 2.17 11.45 0.02
C ILE A 139 3.37 11.15 0.92
N GLN A 140 4.25 12.14 1.14
CA GLN A 140 5.40 12.02 2.05
C GLN A 140 4.96 11.68 3.48
N SER A 141 3.84 12.24 3.96
CA SER A 141 3.28 11.91 5.27
C SER A 141 2.83 10.44 5.38
N GLN A 142 2.39 9.82 4.29
CA GLN A 142 2.08 8.39 4.27
C GLN A 142 3.36 7.54 4.33
N ILE A 143 4.39 7.90 3.57
CA ILE A 143 5.68 7.19 3.61
C ILE A 143 6.32 7.34 5.00
N GLN A 144 6.20 8.49 5.65
CA GLN A 144 6.55 8.65 7.06
C GLN A 144 5.76 7.69 7.95
N VAL A 145 4.42 7.66 7.84
CA VAL A 145 3.55 6.74 8.60
C VAL A 145 3.96 5.27 8.44
N LEU A 146 4.26 4.82 7.22
CA LEU A 146 4.67 3.44 6.98
C LEU A 146 5.99 3.12 7.72
N ASN A 147 6.97 4.04 7.70
CA ASN A 147 8.21 3.87 8.45
C ASN A 147 8.04 4.03 9.97
N GLU A 148 7.02 4.74 10.46
CA GLU A 148 6.68 4.77 11.88
C GLU A 148 6.12 3.42 12.33
N ASP A 149 5.19 2.88 11.56
CA ASP A 149 4.41 1.68 11.90
C ASP A 149 5.24 0.41 11.74
N TYR A 150 5.88 0.22 10.60
CA TYR A 150 6.67 -0.98 10.32
C TYR A 150 7.98 -1.03 11.12
N ARG A 151 8.53 0.12 11.56
CA ARG A 151 9.70 0.14 12.46
C ARG A 151 9.36 0.24 13.94
N ARG A 152 8.07 0.21 14.33
CA ARG A 152 7.61 0.43 15.72
C ARG A 152 8.27 1.66 16.35
N LYS A 153 8.38 2.76 15.60
CA LYS A 153 9.38 3.81 15.80
C LYS A 153 9.11 4.65 17.05
N GLU A 154 10.04 4.67 18.00
CA GLU A 154 9.93 5.44 19.25
C GLU A 154 9.56 6.91 19.03
N ASN A 155 8.79 7.46 19.96
CA ASN A 155 8.28 8.84 19.93
C ASN A 155 7.36 9.16 18.73
N THR A 156 6.71 8.16 18.15
CA THR A 156 5.73 8.32 17.06
C THR A 156 4.47 7.49 17.29
N ASN A 157 3.43 7.68 16.46
CA ASN A 157 2.17 6.93 16.59
C ASN A 157 2.33 5.43 16.27
N GLY A 158 3.43 5.02 15.62
CA GLY A 158 3.78 3.61 15.42
C GLY A 158 4.43 2.95 16.64
N PHE A 159 4.79 3.71 17.68
CA PHE A 159 5.30 3.14 18.92
C PHE A 159 4.17 2.52 19.77
N ASN A 160 4.51 1.41 20.43
CA ASN A 160 3.67 0.74 21.41
C ASN A 160 4.55 0.01 22.44
N THR A 161 4.04 -0.21 23.64
CA THR A 161 4.65 -1.04 24.69
C THR A 161 3.99 -2.43 24.82
N ASN A 162 3.26 -2.87 23.79
CA ASN A 162 2.60 -4.19 23.79
C ASN A 162 3.67 -5.30 23.83
N PRO A 163 3.61 -6.28 24.75
CA PRO A 163 4.57 -7.38 24.83
C PRO A 163 4.69 -8.24 23.58
N ALA A 164 3.63 -8.35 22.77
CA ALA A 164 3.66 -9.05 21.49
C ALA A 164 4.22 -8.20 20.33
N GLY A 165 4.28 -6.87 20.50
CA GLY A 165 4.66 -5.93 19.44
C GLY A 165 6.12 -6.07 19.01
N ALA A 166 6.40 -5.89 17.71
CA ALA A 166 7.75 -5.98 17.14
C ALA A 166 8.06 -4.85 16.14
N ASP A 167 9.34 -4.47 16.03
CA ASP A 167 9.87 -3.75 14.86
C ASP A 167 10.01 -4.77 13.73
N THR A 168 9.33 -4.58 12.60
CA THR A 168 9.35 -5.56 11.50
C THR A 168 10.69 -5.63 10.77
N GLY A 169 11.56 -4.62 10.92
CA GLY A 169 12.76 -4.44 10.13
C GLY A 169 12.47 -4.20 8.65
N ILE A 170 11.37 -3.50 8.34
CA ILE A 170 10.95 -3.11 6.99
C ILE A 170 10.80 -1.59 6.94
N GLU A 171 11.34 -0.96 5.89
CA GLU A 171 11.28 0.48 5.62
C GLU A 171 10.74 0.76 4.21
N PHE A 172 10.26 1.98 3.97
CA PHE A 172 9.67 2.40 2.72
C PHE A 172 10.28 3.73 2.27
N PHE A 173 10.58 3.88 0.99
CA PHE A 173 11.07 5.15 0.44
C PHE A 173 10.48 5.40 -0.94
N LEU A 174 10.22 6.67 -1.29
CA LEU A 174 9.82 7.01 -2.65
C LEU A 174 10.98 6.69 -3.61
N ALA A 175 10.66 6.02 -4.71
CA ALA A 175 11.64 5.56 -5.68
C ALA A 175 12.39 6.74 -6.33
N THR A 176 13.72 6.74 -6.23
CA THR A 176 14.59 7.81 -6.75
C THR A 176 14.91 7.68 -8.24
N ALA A 177 14.48 6.59 -8.88
CA ALA A 177 14.62 6.35 -10.31
C ALA A 177 13.38 5.63 -10.86
N ASP A 178 13.00 5.96 -12.08
CA ASP A 178 11.91 5.33 -12.84
C ASP A 178 12.33 3.97 -13.46
N PRO A 179 11.42 3.21 -14.09
CA PRO A 179 11.72 1.87 -14.63
C PRO A 179 12.83 1.86 -15.70
N ASP A 180 13.04 2.98 -16.39
CA ASP A 180 14.05 3.15 -17.44
C ASP A 180 15.39 3.67 -16.88
N GLY A 181 15.43 4.00 -15.57
CA GLY A 181 16.62 4.45 -14.85
C GLY A 181 16.78 5.98 -14.76
N ASN A 182 15.81 6.77 -15.23
CA ASN A 182 15.88 8.23 -15.12
C ASN A 182 15.58 8.68 -13.67
N PRO A 183 16.18 9.78 -13.19
CA PRO A 183 15.88 10.31 -11.86
C PRO A 183 14.39 10.65 -11.67
N SER A 184 13.83 10.23 -10.52
CA SER A 184 12.42 10.42 -10.17
C SER A 184 12.25 10.82 -8.70
N ASN A 185 11.08 11.36 -8.36
CA ASN A 185 10.64 11.59 -6.98
C ASN A 185 9.69 10.49 -6.46
N GLY A 186 9.44 9.43 -7.25
CA GLY A 186 8.54 8.33 -6.90
C GLY A 186 7.05 8.70 -6.90
N ILE A 187 6.68 9.85 -7.47
CA ILE A 187 5.29 10.32 -7.56
C ILE A 187 4.94 10.57 -9.02
N THR A 188 3.84 9.98 -9.49
CA THR A 188 3.30 10.23 -10.84
C THR A 188 1.85 10.71 -10.74
N ARG A 189 1.41 11.55 -11.68
CA ARG A 189 0.10 12.23 -11.65
C ARG A 189 -0.60 12.09 -12.99
N HIS A 190 -1.77 11.48 -12.98
CA HIS A 190 -2.49 11.04 -14.17
C HIS A 190 -3.88 11.67 -14.23
N TYR A 191 -4.05 12.60 -15.16
CA TYR A 191 -5.35 13.20 -15.45
C TYR A 191 -6.19 12.25 -16.30
N TYR A 192 -7.23 11.68 -15.70
CA TYR A 192 -8.11 10.70 -16.33
C TYR A 192 -9.57 11.21 -16.33
N PRO A 193 -9.99 12.01 -17.32
CA PRO A 193 -11.35 12.58 -17.36
C PRO A 193 -12.47 11.58 -17.66
N GLN A 194 -12.15 10.37 -18.13
CA GLN A 194 -13.13 9.36 -18.53
C GLN A 194 -13.84 8.69 -17.34
N LYS A 195 -13.25 8.72 -16.14
CA LYS A 195 -13.86 8.19 -14.91
C LYS A 195 -13.48 9.03 -13.68
N THR A 196 -14.45 9.31 -12.82
CA THR A 196 -14.29 10.16 -11.62
C THR A 196 -14.13 9.37 -10.33
N SER A 197 -14.29 8.05 -10.38
CA SER A 197 -14.17 7.10 -9.28
C SER A 197 -13.83 5.71 -9.83
N PHE A 198 -13.29 4.83 -8.99
CA PHE A 198 -12.84 3.49 -9.39
C PHE A 198 -13.37 2.43 -8.41
N ASP A 199 -13.85 1.31 -8.96
CA ASP A 199 -14.26 0.12 -8.23
C ASP A 199 -13.11 -0.90 -8.17
N VAL A 200 -12.78 -1.31 -6.95
CA VAL A 200 -11.62 -2.15 -6.62
C VAL A 200 -11.67 -3.58 -7.19
N PHE A 201 -12.78 -4.00 -7.83
CA PHE A 201 -12.93 -5.33 -8.42
C PHE A 201 -13.01 -5.34 -9.96
N ASN A 202 -13.20 -4.17 -10.58
CA ASN A 202 -13.48 -4.04 -12.01
C ASN A 202 -12.56 -3.05 -12.74
N ASP A 203 -11.95 -2.09 -12.03
CA ASP A 203 -10.99 -1.14 -12.61
C ASP A 203 -9.53 -1.42 -12.19
N ASP A 204 -9.24 -2.54 -11.56
CA ASP A 204 -7.86 -2.96 -11.21
C ASP A 204 -6.95 -2.98 -12.45
N ILE A 205 -7.39 -3.66 -13.50
CA ILE A 205 -6.71 -3.72 -14.80
C ILE A 205 -6.67 -2.32 -15.44
N LEU A 206 -7.74 -1.51 -15.33
CA LEU A 206 -7.77 -0.15 -15.89
C LEU A 206 -6.74 0.77 -15.23
N LEU A 207 -6.60 0.71 -13.91
CA LEU A 207 -5.60 1.48 -13.16
C LEU A 207 -4.18 1.11 -13.58
N SER A 208 -3.91 -0.19 -13.78
CA SER A 208 -2.61 -0.65 -14.30
C SER A 208 -2.33 -0.21 -15.76
N GLN A 209 -3.38 -0.07 -16.58
CA GLN A 209 -3.28 0.44 -17.96
C GLN A 209 -3.10 1.96 -18.02
N ILE A 210 -3.60 2.70 -17.01
CA ILE A 210 -3.31 4.13 -16.87
C ILE A 210 -1.82 4.32 -16.51
N THR A 211 -1.31 3.52 -15.56
CA THR A 211 0.09 3.57 -15.14
C THR A 211 0.50 2.34 -14.33
N TYR A 212 1.72 1.85 -14.53
CA TYR A 212 2.33 0.74 -13.80
C TYR A 212 3.85 0.87 -13.86
N TRP A 213 4.55 0.60 -12.76
CA TRP A 213 5.99 0.32 -12.75
C TRP A 213 6.22 -1.15 -12.39
N PRO A 214 7.28 -1.82 -12.91
CA PRO A 214 7.51 -3.25 -12.69
C PRO A 214 7.45 -3.66 -11.21
N SER A 215 6.47 -4.49 -10.86
CA SER A 215 6.17 -4.87 -9.47
C SER A 215 7.21 -5.82 -8.85
N ASP A 216 8.12 -6.36 -9.66
CA ASP A 216 9.33 -7.05 -9.22
C ASP A 216 10.52 -6.12 -8.95
N ARG A 217 10.34 -4.80 -9.12
CA ARG A 217 11.30 -3.74 -8.73
C ARG A 217 10.69 -2.68 -7.81
N TYR A 218 9.37 -2.45 -7.82
CA TYR A 218 8.69 -1.37 -7.09
C TYR A 218 7.38 -1.82 -6.43
N LEU A 219 7.04 -1.21 -5.29
CA LEU A 219 5.69 -1.27 -4.73
C LEU A 219 4.83 -0.18 -5.37
N ASN A 220 3.92 -0.57 -6.27
CA ASN A 220 2.93 0.34 -6.85
C ASN A 220 1.84 0.69 -5.83
N ILE A 221 1.50 1.97 -5.71
CA ILE A 221 0.33 2.43 -4.96
C ILE A 221 -0.49 3.39 -5.82
N TRP A 222 -1.64 2.92 -6.31
CA TRP A 222 -2.63 3.74 -6.99
C TRP A 222 -3.51 4.47 -5.96
N VAL A 223 -3.51 5.80 -6.00
CA VAL A 223 -4.30 6.67 -5.12
C VAL A 223 -5.34 7.42 -5.94
N ALA A 224 -6.61 7.09 -5.71
CA ALA A 224 -7.74 7.54 -6.53
C ALA A 224 -9.01 7.71 -5.68
N PRO A 225 -10.13 8.22 -6.23
CA PRO A 225 -11.44 8.16 -5.57
C PRO A 225 -12.03 6.75 -5.71
N LEU A 226 -12.38 6.09 -4.60
CA LEU A 226 -12.95 4.75 -4.64
C LEU A 226 -14.48 4.74 -4.50
N GLU A 227 -15.10 3.79 -5.22
CA GLU A 227 -16.53 3.49 -5.18
C GLU A 227 -16.88 2.60 -3.97
N ASN A 228 -18.18 2.36 -3.76
CA ASN A 228 -18.69 1.40 -2.78
C ASN A 228 -18.22 1.59 -1.31
N ASN A 229 -17.72 2.79 -0.98
CA ASN A 229 -17.12 3.16 0.31
C ASN A 229 -15.94 2.27 0.77
N TYR A 230 -15.18 1.70 -0.17
CA TYR A 230 -13.88 1.11 0.16
C TYR A 230 -12.90 2.19 0.65
N LEU A 231 -11.96 1.80 1.51
CA LEU A 231 -10.83 2.63 1.93
C LEU A 231 -9.55 2.22 1.21
N GLY A 232 -9.33 0.91 1.05
CA GLY A 232 -8.17 0.34 0.37
C GLY A 232 -8.40 -1.07 -0.18
N PHE A 233 -7.39 -1.55 -0.91
CA PHE A 233 -7.22 -2.89 -1.45
C PHE A 233 -5.73 -3.16 -1.70
N ALA A 234 -5.30 -4.42 -1.64
CA ALA A 234 -3.99 -4.92 -2.05
C ALA A 234 -4.09 -6.28 -2.74
N GLN A 235 -3.15 -6.58 -3.65
CA GLN A 235 -3.00 -7.94 -4.16
C GLN A 235 -2.15 -8.79 -3.20
N PHE A 236 -2.73 -9.89 -2.69
CA PHE A 236 -2.00 -10.88 -1.91
C PHE A 236 -0.79 -11.45 -2.70
N PRO A 237 0.35 -11.73 -2.03
CA PRO A 237 1.47 -12.42 -2.64
C PRO A 237 1.07 -13.85 -3.03
N THR A 238 1.74 -14.41 -4.04
CA THR A 238 1.47 -15.78 -4.49
C THR A 238 2.76 -16.58 -4.67
N THR A 239 2.61 -17.90 -4.53
CA THR A 239 3.59 -18.93 -4.92
C THR A 239 3.39 -19.42 -6.35
N ALA A 240 2.40 -18.90 -7.08
CA ALA A 240 2.03 -19.42 -8.37
C ALA A 240 3.19 -19.28 -9.38
N ASP A 241 3.89 -18.15 -9.32
CA ASP A 241 5.11 -17.80 -10.07
C ASP A 241 6.34 -18.71 -9.73
N THR A 242 6.24 -19.73 -8.86
CA THR A 242 7.31 -20.73 -8.60
C THR A 242 6.94 -22.18 -8.90
N LEU A 243 5.66 -22.50 -9.16
CA LEU A 243 5.15 -23.87 -9.03
C LEU A 243 4.62 -24.44 -10.35
N LYS A 244 5.49 -25.17 -11.04
CA LYS A 244 5.16 -25.97 -12.24
C LYS A 244 3.96 -26.88 -11.99
N GLY A 245 2.86 -26.62 -12.70
CA GLY A 245 1.58 -27.33 -12.56
C GLY A 245 0.58 -26.69 -11.57
N LEU A 246 0.94 -25.59 -10.92
CA LEU A 246 0.04 -24.62 -10.27
C LEU A 246 0.16 -23.21 -10.88
N GLU A 247 0.92 -23.08 -11.97
CA GLU A 247 0.98 -21.94 -12.89
C GLU A 247 -0.47 -21.44 -13.16
N PRO A 248 -0.79 -20.16 -12.92
CA PRO A 248 -2.13 -19.64 -13.07
C PRO A 248 -2.31 -18.95 -14.42
N ASN A 249 -3.55 -18.92 -14.91
CA ASN A 249 -3.92 -18.02 -16.00
C ASN A 249 -4.18 -16.57 -15.50
N GLU A 250 -3.88 -16.26 -14.24
CA GLU A 250 -4.42 -15.07 -13.53
C GLU A 250 -3.45 -14.34 -12.57
N THR A 251 -2.16 -14.69 -12.40
CA THR A 251 -1.22 -13.83 -11.62
C THR A 251 -0.69 -12.65 -12.42
N ASN A 252 -1.63 -11.83 -12.89
CA ASN A 252 -1.36 -10.54 -13.50
C ASN A 252 -0.42 -9.71 -12.60
N GLU A 253 0.78 -9.39 -13.12
CA GLU A 253 1.78 -8.56 -12.44
C GLU A 253 1.43 -7.06 -12.46
N PHE A 254 0.63 -6.63 -13.44
CA PHE A 254 0.31 -5.23 -13.68
C PHE A 254 -0.58 -4.64 -12.57
N ILE A 255 -1.35 -5.48 -11.88
CA ILE A 255 -2.22 -5.10 -10.75
C ILE A 255 -1.58 -5.35 -9.37
N ASP A 256 -0.28 -5.66 -9.32
CA ASP A 256 0.43 -5.95 -8.07
C ASP A 256 0.85 -4.65 -7.37
N GLY A 257 0.27 -4.45 -6.19
CA GLY A 257 0.41 -3.24 -5.40
C GLY A 257 -0.84 -2.98 -4.57
N LEU A 258 -1.10 -1.71 -4.31
CA LEU A 258 -2.21 -1.21 -3.50
C LEU A 258 -3.09 -0.23 -4.28
N ILE A 259 -4.41 -0.27 -4.04
CA ILE A 259 -5.37 0.74 -4.50
C ILE A 259 -5.99 1.40 -3.27
N ILE A 260 -5.70 2.68 -3.01
CA ILE A 260 -6.14 3.40 -1.80
C ILE A 260 -6.99 4.62 -2.15
N ASP A 261 -8.03 4.88 -1.35
CA ASP A 261 -8.82 6.09 -1.49
C ASP A 261 -8.02 7.34 -1.08
N TYR A 262 -8.04 8.39 -1.91
CA TYR A 262 -7.29 9.63 -1.66
C TYR A 262 -7.64 10.36 -0.34
N ARG A 263 -8.80 10.04 0.26
CA ARG A 263 -9.26 10.55 1.56
C ARG A 263 -8.80 9.69 2.74
N ASN A 264 -8.03 8.63 2.46
CA ASN A 264 -7.53 7.61 3.40
C ASN A 264 -5.99 7.44 3.32
N PHE A 265 -5.32 8.23 2.49
CA PHE A 265 -3.89 8.15 2.22
C PHE A 265 -3.13 9.34 2.83
N GLY A 266 -2.22 9.09 3.76
CA GLY A 266 -1.45 10.12 4.47
C GLY A 266 -2.08 10.57 5.79
N ARG A 267 -1.45 11.59 6.42
CA ARG A 267 -1.78 12.06 7.76
C ARG A 267 -1.66 13.59 7.88
N GLY A 268 -2.63 14.20 8.56
CA GLY A 268 -2.57 15.59 9.03
C GLY A 268 -2.71 16.69 7.96
N THR A 269 -2.54 16.38 6.68
CA THR A 269 -2.73 17.31 5.55
C THR A 269 -3.57 16.66 4.45
N GLY A 270 -4.23 17.49 3.62
CA GLY A 270 -5.11 17.03 2.54
C GLY A 270 -6.55 16.68 2.95
N PRO A 271 -7.36 16.15 2.02
CA PRO A 271 -8.80 15.94 2.18
C PRO A 271 -9.16 14.64 2.94
N LEU A 272 -8.54 14.43 4.10
CA LEU A 272 -8.63 13.17 4.86
C LEU A 272 -9.98 12.98 5.60
N ARG A 273 -10.44 11.72 5.68
CA ARG A 273 -11.62 11.27 6.45
C ARG A 273 -11.27 11.18 7.95
N SER A 274 -12.08 11.80 8.80
CA SER A 274 -11.79 12.01 10.24
C SER A 274 -11.47 10.76 11.08
N THR A 275 -12.02 9.59 10.74
CA THR A 275 -11.77 8.31 11.43
C THR A 275 -10.52 7.58 10.90
N TYR A 276 -10.00 8.01 9.75
CA TYR A 276 -9.00 7.30 8.94
C TYR A 276 -7.95 8.25 8.35
N ASN A 277 -7.40 9.12 9.21
CA ASN A 277 -6.55 10.24 8.84
C ASN A 277 -5.13 10.13 9.43
N LEU A 278 -4.70 8.93 9.85
CA LEU A 278 -3.34 8.65 10.33
C LEU A 278 -2.59 7.68 9.40
N GLY A 279 -3.11 7.47 8.18
CA GLY A 279 -2.52 6.66 7.12
C GLY A 279 -2.54 5.15 7.39
N ARG A 280 -3.33 4.65 8.34
CA ARG A 280 -3.30 3.22 8.71
C ARG A 280 -3.93 2.31 7.66
N THR A 281 -4.79 2.85 6.79
CA THR A 281 -5.32 2.11 5.64
C THR A 281 -4.18 1.57 4.76
N ALA A 282 -3.17 2.39 4.43
CA ALA A 282 -2.02 1.87 3.68
C ALA A 282 -1.16 0.89 4.51
N THR A 283 -0.98 1.13 5.83
CA THR A 283 -0.27 0.20 6.73
C THR A 283 -0.90 -1.20 6.72
N HIS A 284 -2.24 -1.25 6.77
CA HIS A 284 -3.07 -2.46 6.72
C HIS A 284 -2.95 -3.19 5.37
N GLU A 285 -3.16 -2.50 4.25
CA GLU A 285 -3.11 -3.09 2.91
C GLU A 285 -1.69 -3.57 2.52
N ILE A 286 -0.62 -2.90 2.97
CA ILE A 286 0.76 -3.43 2.81
C ILE A 286 0.93 -4.73 3.63
N GLY A 287 0.23 -4.88 4.76
CA GLY A 287 0.21 -6.11 5.53
C GLY A 287 -0.30 -7.29 4.70
N HIS A 288 -1.38 -7.09 3.94
CA HIS A 288 -1.89 -8.07 2.97
C HIS A 288 -0.93 -8.29 1.79
N TRP A 289 -0.31 -7.25 1.24
CA TRP A 289 0.71 -7.38 0.18
C TRP A 289 1.97 -8.15 0.64
N LEU A 290 2.25 -8.13 1.95
CA LEU A 290 3.26 -8.94 2.65
C LEU A 290 2.72 -10.27 3.22
N GLY A 291 1.48 -10.65 2.89
CA GLY A 291 0.90 -11.97 3.15
C GLY A 291 0.30 -12.20 4.54
N LEU A 292 0.03 -11.15 5.31
CA LEU A 292 -0.78 -11.23 6.53
C LEU A 292 -2.26 -11.28 6.20
N LEU A 293 -3.03 -12.12 6.90
CA LEU A 293 -4.49 -12.12 6.83
C LEU A 293 -5.08 -11.22 7.92
N HIS A 294 -6.39 -11.00 7.88
CA HIS A 294 -7.14 -10.45 9.00
C HIS A 294 -7.06 -11.34 10.25
N LEU A 295 -7.15 -10.75 11.45
CA LEU A 295 -7.00 -11.47 12.73
C LEU A 295 -8.02 -12.59 13.02
N ASN A 296 -9.11 -12.67 12.24
CA ASN A 296 -10.07 -13.77 12.29
C ASN A 296 -9.81 -14.83 11.20
N GLY A 297 -8.76 -14.72 10.39
CA GLY A 297 -8.50 -15.60 9.25
C GLY A 297 -9.60 -15.56 8.18
N ASP A 298 -10.25 -14.40 8.02
CA ASP A 298 -11.35 -14.16 7.08
C ASP A 298 -12.61 -15.04 7.26
N ALA A 299 -12.75 -15.65 8.45
CA ALA A 299 -13.89 -16.46 8.88
C ALA A 299 -14.18 -16.25 10.38
N THR A 300 -15.33 -16.72 10.90
CA THR A 300 -15.55 -16.71 12.35
C THR A 300 -14.62 -17.71 13.02
N CYS A 301 -13.70 -17.23 13.86
CA CYS A 301 -12.68 -18.06 14.51
C CYS A 301 -11.77 -18.84 13.53
N GLY A 302 -11.47 -18.27 12.36
CA GLY A 302 -10.42 -18.78 11.47
C GLY A 302 -9.01 -18.54 12.03
N THR A 303 -8.00 -18.80 11.20
CA THR A 303 -6.58 -18.55 11.52
C THR A 303 -5.96 -17.59 10.51
N ASP A 304 -5.22 -16.61 11.01
CA ASP A 304 -4.39 -15.70 10.23
C ASP A 304 -3.00 -16.28 9.90
N TYR A 305 -2.75 -17.53 10.31
CA TYR A 305 -1.48 -18.24 10.24
C TYR A 305 -0.34 -17.53 11.01
N VAL A 306 -0.70 -16.92 12.14
CA VAL A 306 0.22 -16.36 13.13
C VAL A 306 -0.15 -16.92 14.53
N VAL A 307 0.85 -17.10 15.40
CA VAL A 307 0.69 -17.81 16.70
C VAL A 307 0.58 -16.85 17.89
N ASP A 308 1.07 -15.61 17.77
CA ASP A 308 1.03 -14.59 18.82
C ASP A 308 -0.12 -13.57 18.66
N THR A 309 -1.00 -13.77 17.67
CA THR A 309 -2.28 -13.07 17.49
C THR A 309 -3.42 -13.87 18.16
N PRO A 310 -4.27 -13.24 19.02
CA PRO A 310 -5.42 -13.91 19.61
C PRO A 310 -6.50 -14.30 18.58
N PRO A 311 -6.95 -15.57 18.55
CA PRO A 311 -8.05 -15.98 17.68
C PRO A 311 -9.32 -15.16 17.93
N THR A 312 -9.82 -14.53 16.88
CA THR A 312 -10.86 -13.49 16.94
C THR A 312 -12.14 -13.96 16.22
N GLU A 313 -13.31 -13.67 16.81
CA GLU A 313 -14.62 -14.01 16.22
C GLU A 313 -14.94 -13.12 15.00
N ASP A 314 -14.83 -11.80 15.18
CA ASP A 314 -15.18 -10.77 14.19
C ASP A 314 -14.22 -9.58 14.26
N LEU A 315 -14.03 -8.88 13.14
CA LEU A 315 -13.22 -7.66 13.08
C LEU A 315 -13.93 -6.44 13.71
N ASN A 316 -13.14 -5.48 14.21
CA ASN A 316 -13.67 -4.31 14.94
C ASN A 316 -14.34 -3.27 14.02
N GLN A 317 -15.61 -3.46 13.64
CA GLN A 317 -16.34 -2.52 12.79
C GLN A 317 -16.59 -1.12 13.41
N THR A 318 -16.24 -0.87 14.68
CA THR A 318 -16.62 0.37 15.40
C THR A 318 -15.74 1.58 15.06
N THR A 319 -16.23 2.78 15.37
CA THR A 319 -15.50 4.06 15.15
C THR A 319 -14.71 4.53 16.38
N VAL A 320 -14.57 3.70 17.41
CA VAL A 320 -13.94 4.04 18.71
C VAL A 320 -13.06 2.91 19.23
N CYS A 321 -12.09 3.22 20.10
CA CYS A 321 -11.15 2.24 20.67
C CYS A 321 -11.75 1.49 21.88
N ASN A 322 -12.93 0.91 21.70
CA ASN A 322 -13.57 0.09 22.75
C ASN A 322 -12.97 -1.32 22.78
N GLU A 323 -12.70 -1.85 23.97
CA GLU A 323 -12.25 -3.23 24.12
C GLU A 323 -13.27 -4.24 23.57
N ARG A 324 -12.76 -5.29 22.92
CA ARG A 324 -13.55 -6.41 22.40
C ARG A 324 -12.97 -7.74 22.87
N PHE A 325 -13.79 -8.78 22.83
CA PHE A 325 -13.45 -10.10 23.34
C PHE A 325 -14.13 -11.19 22.53
N SER A 326 -13.39 -12.25 22.24
CA SER A 326 -13.78 -13.43 21.47
C SER A 326 -13.67 -14.69 22.32
N ASN A 327 -14.36 -15.78 21.95
CA ASN A 327 -14.45 -17.03 22.72
C ASN A 327 -13.98 -18.26 21.94
N CYS A 328 -13.30 -18.06 20.80
CA CYS A 328 -12.87 -19.10 19.85
C CYS A 328 -12.11 -20.29 20.46
N SER A 329 -11.43 -20.10 21.60
CA SER A 329 -10.67 -21.13 22.31
C SER A 329 -11.47 -21.85 23.41
N GLY A 330 -12.80 -21.65 23.49
CA GLY A 330 -13.63 -22.06 24.63
C GLY A 330 -13.44 -21.19 25.88
N ARG A 331 -12.57 -20.18 25.80
CA ARG A 331 -12.29 -19.17 26.83
C ARG A 331 -12.41 -17.79 26.22
N ARG A 332 -13.03 -16.86 26.96
CA ARG A 332 -13.09 -15.44 26.61
C ARG A 332 -11.68 -14.83 26.65
N THR A 333 -11.16 -14.45 25.49
CA THR A 333 -9.89 -13.74 25.28
C THR A 333 -10.15 -12.34 24.76
N ARG A 334 -9.27 -11.38 25.04
CA ARG A 334 -9.37 -10.01 24.51
C ARG A 334 -8.89 -9.99 23.05
N ASP A 335 -9.63 -9.33 22.18
CA ASP A 335 -9.21 -9.08 20.80
C ASP A 335 -8.01 -8.10 20.82
N MET A 336 -7.04 -8.28 19.93
CA MET A 336 -5.95 -7.31 19.74
C MET A 336 -6.42 -6.17 18.82
N ILE A 337 -7.34 -5.34 19.31
CA ILE A 337 -7.93 -4.21 18.55
C ILE A 337 -6.87 -3.20 18.07
N GLU A 338 -5.69 -3.22 18.68
CA GLU A 338 -4.54 -2.37 18.36
C GLU A 338 -3.71 -2.89 17.17
N ASN A 339 -4.00 -4.09 16.67
CA ASN A 339 -3.29 -4.68 15.55
C ASN A 339 -3.67 -4.00 14.22
N TYR A 340 -2.70 -3.74 13.34
CA TYR A 340 -2.98 -3.14 12.04
C TYR A 340 -3.86 -4.00 11.12
N LEU A 341 -3.94 -5.33 11.33
CA LEU A 341 -4.82 -6.26 10.59
C LEU A 341 -6.23 -6.41 11.23
N MET A 342 -6.59 -5.52 12.15
CA MET A 342 -7.98 -5.33 12.56
C MET A 342 -8.63 -4.19 11.77
N TYR A 343 -9.96 -4.25 11.63
CA TYR A 343 -10.75 -3.12 11.12
C TYR A 343 -10.92 -1.98 12.13
N SER A 344 -10.04 -1.80 13.12
CA SER A 344 -10.17 -0.71 14.08
C SER A 344 -10.06 0.68 13.43
N PRO A 345 -10.46 1.78 14.11
CA PRO A 345 -10.10 3.13 13.71
C PRO A 345 -8.58 3.35 13.68
N ASP A 346 -8.11 4.25 12.81
CA ASP A 346 -6.69 4.59 12.68
C ASP A 346 -6.03 4.94 14.02
N ALA A 347 -6.75 5.68 14.88
CA ALA A 347 -6.28 6.14 16.19
C ALA A 347 -6.09 5.02 17.23
N CYS A 348 -6.57 3.80 16.96
CA CYS A 348 -6.40 2.65 17.84
C CYS A 348 -5.25 1.73 17.40
N MET A 349 -4.80 1.80 16.15
CA MET A 349 -3.88 0.81 15.56
C MET A 349 -2.42 1.26 15.63
N ASN A 350 -1.61 0.49 16.35
CA ASN A 350 -0.18 0.70 16.50
C ASN A 350 0.66 -0.59 16.71
N VAL A 351 0.13 -1.79 16.39
CA VAL A 351 0.83 -3.07 16.62
C VAL A 351 0.92 -3.95 15.36
N PHE A 352 2.14 -4.34 14.99
CA PHE A 352 2.43 -5.64 14.37
C PHE A 352 3.07 -6.56 15.41
N THR A 353 2.77 -7.86 15.36
CA THR A 353 3.37 -8.86 16.28
C THR A 353 4.72 -9.40 15.79
N GLN A 354 5.46 -10.11 16.64
CA GLN A 354 6.70 -10.81 16.25
C GLN A 354 6.40 -11.92 15.23
N GLY A 355 5.31 -12.68 15.39
CA GLY A 355 4.87 -13.68 14.42
C GLY A 355 4.47 -13.06 13.08
N GLN A 356 3.75 -11.92 13.09
CA GLN A 356 3.46 -11.15 11.87
C GLN A 356 4.75 -10.66 11.19
N ARG A 357 5.72 -10.12 11.94
CA ARG A 357 7.07 -9.79 11.43
C ARG A 357 7.73 -10.99 10.75
N GLU A 358 7.82 -12.12 11.44
CA GLU A 358 8.50 -13.31 10.95
C GLU A 358 7.86 -13.83 9.66
N ARG A 359 6.51 -13.82 9.58
CA ARG A 359 5.71 -14.16 8.41
C ARG A 359 5.96 -13.21 7.23
N MET A 360 5.90 -11.89 7.42
CA MET A 360 6.20 -10.92 6.36
C MET A 360 7.63 -11.10 5.82
N ARG A 361 8.60 -11.34 6.70
CA ARG A 361 10.00 -11.61 6.34
C ARG A 361 10.24 -13.01 5.75
N ALA A 362 9.27 -13.93 5.83
CA ALA A 362 9.28 -15.18 5.08
C ALA A 362 8.71 -14.96 3.67
N VAL A 363 7.58 -14.26 3.55
CA VAL A 363 6.95 -13.88 2.27
C VAL A 363 7.91 -13.08 1.38
N LEU A 364 8.61 -12.09 1.93
CA LEU A 364 9.63 -11.31 1.20
C LEU A 364 10.76 -12.16 0.62
N ALA A 365 11.03 -13.33 1.19
CA ALA A 365 12.06 -14.26 0.71
C ALA A 365 11.52 -15.36 -0.21
N LEU A 366 10.23 -15.72 -0.08
CA LEU A 366 9.58 -16.84 -0.79
C LEU A 366 8.86 -16.42 -2.08
N SER A 367 8.14 -15.29 -2.08
CA SER A 367 7.39 -14.85 -3.27
C SER A 367 8.35 -14.21 -4.28
N PRO A 368 8.48 -14.69 -5.53
CA PRO A 368 9.54 -14.26 -6.46
C PRO A 368 9.57 -12.76 -6.72
N ARG A 369 8.39 -12.16 -6.87
CA ARG A 369 8.18 -10.74 -7.15
C ARG A 369 8.72 -9.87 -6.00
N ARG A 370 8.39 -10.23 -4.75
CA ARG A 370 8.89 -9.56 -3.54
C ARG A 370 10.39 -9.82 -3.34
N ALA A 371 10.85 -11.05 -3.59
CA ALA A 371 12.25 -11.43 -3.47
C ALA A 371 13.16 -10.76 -4.53
N ARG A 372 12.65 -10.47 -5.73
CA ARG A 372 13.30 -9.63 -6.74
C ARG A 372 13.34 -8.17 -6.30
N LEU A 373 12.22 -7.61 -5.84
CA LEU A 373 12.11 -6.22 -5.40
C LEU A 373 13.10 -5.89 -4.28
N ILE A 374 13.27 -6.78 -3.30
CA ILE A 374 14.26 -6.61 -2.23
C ILE A 374 15.71 -6.70 -2.75
N ARG A 375 15.96 -7.37 -3.88
CA ARG A 375 17.29 -7.46 -4.52
C ARG A 375 17.59 -6.28 -5.45
N SER A 376 16.59 -5.56 -5.97
CA SER A 376 16.80 -4.42 -6.87
C SER A 376 17.14 -3.10 -6.16
N VAL A 377 16.91 -3.01 -4.84
CA VAL A 377 17.11 -1.80 -4.01
C VAL A 377 18.50 -1.18 -4.17
N ASP A 378 19.54 -2.00 -4.02
CA ASP A 378 20.95 -1.62 -4.07
C ASP A 378 21.65 -2.26 -5.28
N ALA A 379 20.90 -2.50 -6.36
CA ALA A 379 21.42 -3.03 -7.61
C ALA A 379 22.42 -2.06 -8.27
N LEU A 380 23.38 -2.62 -9.01
CA LEU A 380 24.22 -1.84 -9.90
C LEU A 380 23.43 -1.41 -11.14
N PRO A 381 23.83 -0.33 -11.84
CA PRO A 381 23.31 -0.01 -13.16
C PRO A 381 23.47 -1.19 -14.12
N GLU A 382 22.47 -1.43 -14.96
CA GLU A 382 22.49 -2.51 -15.93
C GLU A 382 23.42 -2.23 -17.13
N THR A 383 23.90 -3.28 -17.79
CA THR A 383 24.72 -3.19 -19.00
C THR A 383 24.25 -4.19 -20.06
N GLU A 384 24.20 -3.78 -21.33
CA GLU A 384 23.70 -4.60 -22.47
C GLU A 384 24.41 -5.96 -22.64
N SER A 385 25.62 -6.08 -22.09
CA SER A 385 26.39 -7.32 -22.01
C SER A 385 26.97 -7.49 -20.61
N LEU A 386 27.30 -8.73 -20.26
CA LEU A 386 27.96 -9.09 -19.01
C LEU A 386 29.26 -8.30 -18.88
N THR A 387 29.36 -7.47 -17.84
CA THR A 387 30.63 -6.88 -17.41
C THR A 387 31.02 -7.37 -16.03
N LEU A 388 32.33 -7.33 -15.76
CA LEU A 388 32.94 -7.74 -14.50
C LEU A 388 34.05 -6.75 -14.15
N ASN A 389 33.97 -6.13 -12.98
CA ASN A 389 35.05 -5.35 -12.38
C ASN A 389 35.41 -5.96 -11.03
N VAL A 390 36.67 -5.89 -10.59
CA VAL A 390 37.11 -6.49 -9.32
C VAL A 390 38.07 -5.54 -8.59
N PHE A 391 37.75 -5.19 -7.34
CA PHE A 391 38.51 -4.26 -6.52
C PHE A 391 38.33 -4.52 -5.00
N PRO A 392 39.32 -4.18 -4.15
CA PRO A 392 40.68 -3.76 -4.51
C PRO A 392 41.45 -4.86 -5.25
N ASN A 393 42.46 -4.46 -6.00
CA ASN A 393 43.32 -5.35 -6.78
C ASN A 393 44.70 -4.67 -6.91
N PRO A 394 45.72 -5.06 -6.12
CA PRO A 394 45.79 -6.27 -5.29
C PRO A 394 44.80 -6.31 -4.12
N ALA A 395 44.48 -7.52 -3.64
CA ALA A 395 43.55 -7.78 -2.56
C ALA A 395 44.25 -8.46 -1.37
N THR A 396 44.24 -7.79 -0.22
CA THR A 396 44.74 -8.27 1.08
C THR A 396 43.62 -8.83 1.99
N GLU A 397 42.38 -8.75 1.53
CA GLU A 397 41.16 -9.26 2.15
C GLU A 397 40.18 -9.66 1.04
N ASN A 398 38.96 -10.11 1.37
CA ASN A 398 37.94 -10.49 0.39
C ASN A 398 37.50 -9.29 -0.50
N PRO A 399 37.89 -9.21 -1.78
CA PRO A 399 37.55 -8.07 -2.63
C PRO A 399 36.13 -8.16 -3.16
N THR A 400 35.61 -7.03 -3.65
CA THR A 400 34.32 -6.95 -4.34
C THR A 400 34.50 -7.21 -5.83
N ALA A 401 33.65 -8.06 -6.38
CA ALA A 401 33.36 -8.12 -7.81
C ALA A 401 32.04 -7.38 -8.09
N GLU A 402 32.07 -6.41 -9.00
CA GLU A 402 30.87 -5.84 -9.60
C GLU A 402 30.53 -6.64 -10.85
N VAL A 403 29.32 -7.22 -10.88
CA VAL A 403 28.81 -8.02 -11.99
C VAL A 403 27.57 -7.34 -12.54
N GLN A 404 27.61 -6.89 -13.80
CA GLN A 404 26.52 -6.12 -14.40
C GLN A 404 26.06 -6.77 -15.73
N PHE A 405 24.75 -6.73 -15.97
CA PHE A 405 24.03 -7.28 -17.13
C PHE A 405 22.58 -6.75 -17.14
N THR A 406 21.86 -6.88 -18.24
CA THR A 406 20.43 -6.49 -18.32
C THR A 406 19.51 -7.43 -17.54
N GLY A 407 18.58 -6.87 -16.77
CA GLY A 407 17.53 -7.55 -16.02
C GLY A 407 18.00 -8.50 -14.91
N PHE A 408 17.13 -9.43 -14.53
CA PHE A 408 17.44 -10.51 -13.58
C PHE A 408 17.92 -11.76 -14.32
N GLN A 409 19.08 -12.29 -13.94
CA GLN A 409 19.66 -13.49 -14.53
C GLN A 409 20.18 -14.46 -13.45
N SER A 410 20.50 -15.69 -13.85
CA SER A 410 21.20 -16.65 -12.98
C SER A 410 22.65 -16.77 -13.44
N PHE A 411 23.58 -16.36 -12.58
CA PHE A 411 24.99 -16.21 -12.92
C PHE A 411 25.91 -16.93 -11.92
N THR A 412 27.13 -17.21 -12.36
CA THR A 412 28.20 -17.77 -11.51
C THR A 412 29.41 -16.85 -11.52
N VAL A 413 30.14 -16.82 -10.40
CA VAL A 413 31.46 -16.19 -10.29
C VAL A 413 32.45 -17.23 -9.80
N ASP A 414 33.28 -17.71 -10.73
CA ASP A 414 34.39 -18.61 -10.43
C ASP A 414 35.63 -17.78 -10.02
N VAL A 415 36.36 -18.25 -9.02
CA VAL A 415 37.77 -17.88 -8.81
C VAL A 415 38.61 -19.08 -9.23
N LEU A 416 39.59 -18.86 -10.10
CA LEU A 416 40.47 -19.87 -10.66
C LEU A 416 41.93 -19.58 -10.36
N ASP A 417 42.73 -20.62 -10.13
CA ASP A 417 44.19 -20.51 -10.08
C ASP A 417 44.82 -20.34 -11.49
N VAL A 418 46.13 -20.09 -11.54
CA VAL A 418 46.88 -19.95 -12.81
C VAL A 418 46.85 -21.19 -13.72
N GLY A 419 46.50 -22.36 -13.18
CA GLY A 419 46.30 -23.60 -13.95
C GLY A 419 44.91 -23.70 -14.58
N GLY A 420 44.03 -22.72 -14.37
CA GLY A 420 42.65 -22.74 -14.84
C GLY A 420 41.74 -23.68 -14.04
N ARG A 421 42.17 -24.14 -12.86
CA ARG A 421 41.34 -24.92 -11.94
C ARG A 421 40.53 -23.98 -11.06
N ILE A 422 39.24 -24.25 -10.94
CA ILE A 422 38.33 -23.53 -10.04
C ILE A 422 38.69 -23.82 -8.58
N VAL A 423 38.95 -22.77 -7.79
CA VAL A 423 39.23 -22.85 -6.34
C VAL A 423 38.06 -22.36 -5.48
N ARG A 424 37.15 -21.57 -6.06
CA ARG A 424 35.85 -21.15 -5.49
C ARG A 424 34.84 -20.97 -6.63
N THR A 425 33.57 -21.27 -6.39
CA THR A 425 32.45 -20.82 -7.22
C THR A 425 31.39 -20.22 -6.31
N LEU A 426 30.90 -19.05 -6.67
CA LEU A 426 29.68 -18.45 -6.12
C LEU A 426 28.58 -18.57 -7.18
N ALA A 427 27.36 -18.92 -6.77
CA ALA A 427 26.22 -19.08 -7.66
C ALA A 427 25.04 -18.22 -7.20
N TYR A 428 24.48 -17.43 -8.11
CA TYR A 428 23.38 -16.51 -7.86
C TYR A 428 22.23 -16.85 -8.78
N ASN A 429 21.05 -17.12 -8.22
CA ASN A 429 19.84 -17.49 -8.97
C ASN A 429 18.85 -16.33 -9.00
N ASN A 430 18.42 -15.91 -10.19
CA ASN A 430 17.44 -14.83 -10.39
C ASN A 430 17.82 -13.54 -9.65
N ALA A 431 19.01 -13.01 -9.94
CA ALA A 431 19.59 -11.82 -9.32
C ALA A 431 19.84 -10.72 -10.38
N PRO A 432 19.76 -9.42 -10.00
CA PRO A 432 20.07 -8.32 -10.89
C PRO A 432 21.58 -8.06 -10.94
N SER A 433 21.99 -7.05 -11.72
CA SER A 433 23.32 -6.44 -11.63
C SER A 433 23.68 -6.11 -10.17
N THR A 434 24.80 -6.61 -9.64
CA THR A 434 25.06 -6.61 -8.18
C THR A 434 26.53 -6.73 -7.77
N ARG A 435 26.81 -6.50 -6.48
CA ARG A 435 28.13 -6.62 -5.85
C ARG A 435 28.28 -7.98 -5.16
N VAL A 436 29.42 -8.61 -5.39
CA VAL A 436 29.74 -9.98 -4.96
C VAL A 436 31.06 -9.97 -4.20
N THR A 437 31.04 -10.27 -2.89
CA THR A 437 32.26 -10.44 -2.10
C THR A 437 32.94 -11.76 -2.43
N LEU A 438 34.18 -11.73 -2.92
CA LEU A 438 34.94 -12.90 -3.32
C LEU A 438 35.68 -13.53 -2.12
N PRO A 439 35.42 -14.80 -1.75
CA PRO A 439 36.06 -15.46 -0.60
C PRO A 439 37.48 -15.93 -0.91
N VAL A 440 38.43 -14.98 -0.96
CA VAL A 440 39.86 -15.26 -1.18
C VAL A 440 40.64 -15.50 0.12
N ASN A 441 40.07 -15.20 1.29
CA ASN A 441 40.68 -15.53 2.58
C ASN A 441 41.07 -17.02 2.63
N GLY A 442 42.34 -17.29 2.96
CA GLY A 442 42.91 -18.64 2.99
C GLY A 442 43.31 -19.22 1.63
N LEU A 443 43.26 -18.45 0.55
CA LEU A 443 43.99 -18.76 -0.69
C LEU A 443 45.46 -18.31 -0.55
N PRO A 444 46.44 -19.06 -1.08
CA PRO A 444 47.84 -18.61 -1.13
C PRO A 444 48.01 -17.30 -1.93
N THR A 445 48.90 -16.42 -1.45
CA THR A 445 49.43 -15.26 -2.17
C THR A 445 49.79 -15.61 -3.61
N GLY A 446 49.22 -14.90 -4.60
CA GLY A 446 49.41 -15.23 -6.00
C GLY A 446 48.37 -14.65 -6.95
N LEU A 447 48.56 -14.92 -8.25
CA LEU A 447 47.67 -14.50 -9.31
C LEU A 447 46.50 -15.48 -9.49
N TYR A 448 45.29 -14.95 -9.53
CA TYR A 448 44.05 -15.67 -9.80
C TYR A 448 43.32 -15.04 -10.99
N VAL A 449 42.37 -15.77 -11.55
CA VAL A 449 41.40 -15.27 -12.52
C VAL A 449 40.01 -15.35 -11.90
N VAL A 450 39.32 -14.21 -11.84
CA VAL A 450 37.90 -14.15 -11.52
C VAL A 450 37.13 -14.21 -12.82
N ARG A 451 36.13 -15.09 -12.94
CA ARG A 451 35.32 -15.28 -14.14
C ARG A 451 33.84 -15.28 -13.79
N ALA A 452 33.13 -14.28 -14.27
CA ALA A 452 31.67 -14.28 -14.28
C ALA A 452 31.15 -15.04 -15.50
N LYS A 453 30.01 -15.74 -15.36
CA LYS A 453 29.24 -16.31 -16.47
C LYS A 453 27.74 -16.09 -16.26
N THR A 454 27.02 -15.72 -17.31
CA THR A 454 25.55 -15.72 -17.35
C THR A 454 25.07 -16.08 -18.76
N GLY A 455 24.13 -17.02 -18.88
CA GLY A 455 23.77 -17.63 -20.17
C GLY A 455 25.01 -18.10 -20.95
N ASP A 456 25.09 -17.70 -22.22
CA ASP A 456 26.26 -17.97 -23.10
C ASP A 456 27.41 -16.96 -22.93
N GLN A 457 27.25 -15.92 -22.09
CA GLN A 457 28.25 -14.88 -21.88
C GLN A 457 29.20 -15.23 -20.73
N ALA A 458 30.50 -15.02 -20.93
CA ALA A 458 31.52 -15.20 -19.90
C ALA A 458 32.60 -14.10 -19.99
N VAL A 459 32.89 -13.44 -18.87
CA VAL A 459 33.91 -12.38 -18.79
C VAL A 459 34.85 -12.65 -17.63
N SER A 460 36.14 -12.39 -17.85
CA SER A 460 37.20 -12.64 -16.87
C SER A 460 38.00 -11.39 -16.53
N ARG A 461 38.55 -11.35 -15.30
CA ARG A 461 39.49 -10.35 -14.79
C ARG A 461 40.61 -11.06 -14.01
N ARG A 462 41.80 -10.48 -14.03
CA ARG A 462 42.93 -10.92 -13.18
C ARG A 462 42.76 -10.34 -11.78
N LEU A 463 43.12 -11.10 -10.76
CA LEU A 463 43.13 -10.69 -9.36
C LEU A 463 44.46 -11.12 -8.73
N LEU A 464 45.21 -10.18 -8.13
CA LEU A 464 46.37 -10.51 -7.30
C LEU A 464 45.93 -10.59 -5.83
N VAL A 465 46.01 -11.77 -5.23
CA VAL A 465 45.83 -11.95 -3.78
C VAL A 465 47.20 -11.80 -3.12
N GLN A 466 47.27 -11.02 -2.04
CA GLN A 466 48.50 -10.73 -1.29
C GLN A 466 48.47 -11.33 0.11
#